data_AF-A0A537QUB4-F1
#
_entry.id   AF-A0A537QUB4-F1
#
_cell.length_a   1.000
_cell.length_b   1.000
_cell.length_c   1.000
_cell.angle_alpha   90.00
_cell.angle_beta   90.00
_cell.angle_gamma   90.00
#
_symmetry.space_group_name_H-M   'P 1'
#
loop_
_entity.id
_entity.type
_entity.pdbx_description
1 polymer ?
#
loop_
_entity_poly.entity_id
_entity_poly.type
_entity_poly.pdbx_seq_one_letter_code
_entity_poly.pdbx_strand_id
1 'polypeptide(L)'
;MDEMRRGDATTIDRGDRQPPSSSPSPRPSQRSEARAAAADDGRGRSAEKPSEIPARGWKDILWRVYAGISDDRILANAAAVTFYALLALFPAIAALVSIYGLFADPASIQQQLDSVAGVLPGGAVDVIRDQLNRLIAQPRGTLGVSFVI
;
A
#
# COMPACT_ATOMS: atom_id res chain seq x y z
N MET A 1 11.07 103.42 -28.78
CA MET A 1 9.65 103.50 -28.39
C MET A 1 8.97 102.23 -28.89
N ASP A 2 9.47 101.05 -28.52
CA ASP A 2 9.33 100.42 -27.20
C ASP A 2 7.88 100.11 -26.89
N GLU A 3 7.47 98.87 -27.14
CA GLU A 3 7.15 97.97 -26.04
C GLU A 3 7.13 96.51 -26.53
N MET A 4 8.27 95.87 -26.31
CA MET A 4 8.45 94.44 -26.25
C MET A 4 8.20 94.01 -24.79
N ARG A 5 7.09 93.33 -24.50
CA ARG A 5 6.97 92.38 -23.36
C ARG A 5 5.64 91.62 -23.45
N ARG A 6 5.63 90.38 -23.94
CA ARG A 6 5.94 89.11 -23.24
C ARG A 6 4.91 88.76 -22.16
N GLY A 7 4.16 87.68 -22.43
CA GLY A 7 3.24 86.96 -21.56
C GLY A 7 2.39 86.05 -22.46
N ASP A 8 2.92 84.93 -22.95
CA ASP A 8 2.94 83.64 -22.25
C ASP A 8 1.62 83.33 -21.54
N ALA A 9 0.82 82.45 -22.14
CA ALA A 9 0.34 81.24 -21.49
C ALA A 9 -0.77 80.59 -22.34
N THR A 10 -0.38 79.49 -22.96
CA THR A 10 -1.16 78.25 -22.88
C THR A 10 -2.47 78.20 -23.67
N THR A 11 -2.32 77.75 -24.92
CA THR A 11 -3.16 76.72 -25.54
C THR A 11 -3.53 75.64 -24.52
N ILE A 12 -4.66 75.79 -23.83
CA ILE A 12 -5.33 74.65 -23.18
C ILE A 12 -6.22 74.04 -24.25
N ASP A 13 -5.62 73.11 -24.99
CA ASP A 13 -6.31 72.04 -25.69
C ASP A 13 -7.29 71.39 -24.69
N ARG A 14 -8.58 71.73 -24.84
CA ARG A 14 -9.64 71.10 -24.07
C ARG A 14 -9.82 69.72 -24.69
N GLY A 15 -8.91 68.80 -24.35
CA GLY A 15 -9.06 67.40 -24.60
C GLY A 15 -10.40 66.95 -24.02
N ASP A 16 -11.28 66.55 -24.92
CA ASP A 16 -12.49 65.80 -24.62
C ASP A 16 -12.08 64.57 -23.82
N ARG A 17 -12.13 64.69 -22.48
CA ARG A 17 -12.05 63.52 -21.60
C ARG A 17 -13.35 62.76 -21.78
N GLN A 18 -13.38 61.93 -22.83
CA GLN A 18 -14.24 60.78 -22.89
C GLN A 18 -14.13 60.09 -21.52
N PRO A 19 -15.22 59.91 -20.75
CA PRO A 19 -15.14 59.14 -19.52
C PRO A 19 -14.51 57.78 -19.88
N PRO A 20 -13.64 57.20 -19.03
CA PRO A 20 -13.07 55.90 -19.31
C PRO A 20 -14.23 54.95 -19.59
N SER A 21 -14.28 54.44 -20.82
CA SER A 21 -15.23 53.41 -21.21
C SER A 21 -15.16 52.33 -20.14
N SER A 22 -16.23 52.21 -19.34
CA SER A 22 -16.37 51.14 -18.38
C SER A 22 -16.23 49.85 -19.18
N SER A 23 -15.06 49.20 -19.06
CA SER A 23 -14.83 47.89 -19.62
C SER A 23 -16.02 47.02 -19.24
N PRO A 24 -16.71 46.38 -20.20
CA PRO A 24 -17.88 45.59 -19.88
C PRO A 24 -17.51 44.58 -18.80
N SER A 25 -18.15 44.65 -17.64
CA SER A 25 -17.98 43.64 -16.59
C SER A 25 -18.16 42.26 -17.23
N PRO A 26 -17.18 41.36 -17.10
CA PRO A 26 -17.25 40.05 -17.73
C PRO A 26 -18.57 39.40 -17.35
N ARG A 27 -19.37 39.03 -18.34
CA ARG A 27 -20.66 38.38 -18.11
C ARG A 27 -20.43 37.13 -17.25
N PRO A 28 -21.35 36.78 -16.33
CA PRO A 28 -21.19 35.61 -15.48
C PRO A 28 -20.84 34.33 -16.26
N SER A 29 -21.38 34.19 -17.48
CA SER A 29 -21.06 33.08 -18.39
C SER A 29 -19.59 33.04 -18.82
N GLN A 30 -19.00 34.18 -19.19
CA GLN A 30 -17.59 34.25 -19.61
C GLN A 30 -16.62 34.00 -18.46
N ARG A 31 -17.00 34.37 -17.22
CA ARG A 31 -16.22 34.06 -16.03
C ARG A 31 -16.20 32.55 -15.75
N SER A 32 -17.33 31.87 -15.97
CA SER A 32 -17.43 30.42 -15.85
C SER A 32 -16.64 29.70 -16.95
N GLU A 33 -16.71 30.18 -18.20
CA GLU A 33 -15.96 29.63 -19.34
C GLU A 33 -14.44 29.81 -19.17
N ALA A 34 -13.98 30.98 -18.74
CA ALA A 34 -12.57 31.21 -18.45
C ALA A 34 -12.04 30.35 -17.29
N ARG A 35 -12.88 30.09 -16.28
CA ARG A 35 -12.54 29.23 -15.13
C ARG A 35 -12.56 27.75 -15.51
N ALA A 36 -13.43 27.34 -16.44
CA ALA A 36 -13.46 26.00 -17.01
C ALA A 36 -12.27 25.75 -17.93
N ALA A 37 -11.89 26.73 -18.76
CA ALA A 37 -10.68 26.67 -19.59
C ALA A 37 -9.40 26.64 -18.74
N ALA A 38 -9.37 27.34 -17.60
CA ALA A 38 -8.28 27.25 -16.63
C ALA A 38 -8.30 25.97 -15.77
N ALA A 39 -9.39 25.20 -15.78
CA ALA A 39 -9.47 23.93 -15.03
C ALA A 39 -8.82 22.76 -15.78
N ASP A 40 -8.62 22.91 -17.10
CA ASP A 40 -7.95 21.91 -17.95
C ASP A 40 -6.42 22.13 -17.98
N ASP A 41 -5.80 22.01 -16.80
CA ASP A 41 -4.35 22.18 -16.60
C ASP A 41 -3.48 21.07 -17.26
N GLY A 42 -4.03 20.25 -18.16
CA GLY A 42 -3.33 19.11 -18.76
C GLY A 42 -2.91 18.04 -17.74
N ARG A 43 -3.60 17.97 -16.59
CA ARG A 43 -3.39 16.95 -15.53
C ARG A 43 -4.44 15.83 -15.56
N GLY A 44 -5.34 15.83 -16.54
CA GLY A 44 -6.37 14.81 -16.71
C GLY A 44 -7.44 14.81 -15.63
N ARG A 45 -7.82 15.97 -15.07
CA ARG A 45 -8.90 16.08 -14.08
C ARG A 45 -10.30 15.75 -14.64
N SER A 46 -10.42 15.74 -15.96
CA SER A 46 -11.61 15.36 -16.74
C SER A 46 -11.50 13.94 -17.35
N ALA A 47 -10.47 13.17 -17.02
CA ALA A 47 -10.31 11.81 -17.54
C ALA A 47 -11.41 10.90 -16.96
N GLU A 48 -12.24 10.32 -17.83
CA GLU A 48 -13.29 9.38 -17.42
C GLU A 48 -12.71 7.98 -17.16
N LYS A 49 -11.54 7.69 -17.73
CA LYS A 49 -10.84 6.41 -17.58
C LYS A 49 -9.40 6.61 -17.08
N PRO A 50 -8.87 5.71 -16.23
CA PRO A 50 -7.49 5.81 -15.73
C PRO A 50 -6.42 5.85 -16.82
N SER A 51 -6.71 5.28 -17.99
CA SER A 51 -5.81 5.28 -19.17
C SER A 51 -5.70 6.63 -19.87
N GLU A 52 -6.63 7.56 -19.64
CA GLU A 52 -6.66 8.88 -20.27
C GLU A 52 -5.92 9.94 -19.43
N ILE A 53 -5.40 9.54 -18.25
CA ILE A 53 -4.63 10.42 -17.38
C ILE A 53 -3.25 10.65 -18.01
N PRO A 54 -2.86 11.89 -18.32
CA PRO A 54 -1.55 12.20 -18.87
C PRO A 54 -0.45 11.93 -17.82
N ALA A 55 0.79 11.70 -18.27
CA ALA A 55 1.91 11.34 -17.40
C ALA A 55 2.13 12.31 -16.22
N ARG A 56 1.81 13.60 -16.39
CA ARG A 56 1.86 14.61 -15.31
C ARG A 56 0.81 14.36 -14.22
N GLY A 57 -0.39 13.88 -14.59
CA GLY A 57 -1.44 13.49 -13.65
C GLY A 57 -1.07 12.21 -12.89
N TRP A 58 -0.48 11.22 -13.55
CA TRP A 58 0.05 10.02 -12.88
C TRP A 58 1.16 10.35 -11.87
N LYS A 59 2.04 11.31 -12.19
CA LYS A 59 3.04 11.80 -11.24
C LYS A 59 2.40 12.47 -10.02
N ASP A 60 1.36 13.28 -10.20
CA ASP A 60 0.61 13.89 -9.10
C ASP A 60 -0.07 12.82 -8.22
N ILE A 61 -0.66 11.79 -8.83
CA ILE A 61 -1.27 10.65 -8.10
C ILE A 61 -0.20 9.92 -7.29
N LEU A 62 0.93 9.58 -7.90
CA LEU A 62 2.02 8.87 -7.24
C LEU A 62 2.57 9.69 -6.06
N TRP A 63 2.74 11.00 -6.23
CA TRP A 63 3.18 11.90 -5.17
C TRP A 63 2.16 11.97 -4.02
N ARG A 64 0.87 12.07 -4.33
CA ARG A 64 -0.20 12.06 -3.31
C ARG A 64 -0.27 10.73 -2.55
N VAL A 65 -0.12 9.61 -3.25
CA VAL A 65 -0.09 8.29 -2.61
C VAL A 65 1.14 8.16 -1.70
N TYR A 66 2.32 8.58 -2.15
CA TYR A 66 3.53 8.56 -1.33
C TYR A 66 3.41 9.43 -0.08
N ALA A 67 2.85 10.64 -0.22
CA ALA A 67 2.55 11.51 0.91
C ALA A 67 1.55 10.86 1.88
N GLY A 68 0.46 10.26 1.37
CA GLY A 68 -0.52 9.55 2.18
C GLY A 68 0.08 8.35 2.92
N ILE A 69 0.92 7.54 2.27
CA ILE A 69 1.62 6.41 2.92
C ILE A 69 2.48 6.88 4.11
N SER A 70 3.06 8.07 4.00
CA SER A 70 3.91 8.66 5.04
C SER A 70 3.09 9.27 6.17
N ASP A 71 2.01 10.00 5.86
CA ASP A 71 1.09 10.62 6.82
C ASP A 71 0.33 9.55 7.64
N ASP A 72 -0.12 8.47 6.99
CA ASP A 72 -0.93 7.43 7.61
C ASP A 72 -0.12 6.38 8.40
N ARG A 73 1.20 6.61 8.60
CA ARG A 73 2.14 5.70 9.29
C ARG A 73 2.09 4.25 8.79
N ILE A 74 1.66 4.03 7.55
CA ILE A 74 1.42 2.68 6.99
C ILE A 74 2.71 1.88 6.97
N LEU A 75 3.85 2.53 6.71
CA LEU A 75 5.17 1.91 6.75
C LEU A 75 5.52 1.36 8.14
N ALA A 76 5.18 2.09 9.21
CA ALA A 76 5.43 1.63 10.58
C ALA A 76 4.58 0.41 10.92
N ASN A 77 3.31 0.41 10.50
CA ASN A 77 2.42 -0.74 10.68
C ASN A 77 2.90 -1.96 9.87
N ALA A 78 3.29 -1.76 8.61
CA ALA A 78 3.82 -2.83 7.76
C ALA A 78 5.12 -3.43 8.32
N ALA A 79 6.01 -2.58 8.83
CA ALA A 79 7.22 -3.01 9.52
C ALA A 79 6.91 -3.83 10.78
N ALA A 80 5.95 -3.38 11.59
CA ALA A 80 5.50 -4.11 12.78
C ALA A 80 4.92 -5.48 12.41
N VAL A 81 4.05 -5.57 11.39
CA VAL A 81 3.48 -6.84 10.93
C VAL A 81 4.58 -7.79 10.46
N THR A 82 5.54 -7.30 9.67
CA THR A 82 6.67 -8.12 9.20
C THR A 82 7.53 -8.61 10.36
N PHE A 83 7.86 -7.74 11.30
CA PHE A 83 8.63 -8.08 12.48
C PHE A 83 7.92 -9.14 13.34
N TYR A 84 6.64 -8.94 13.64
CA TYR A 84 5.86 -9.92 14.41
C TYR A 84 5.68 -11.23 13.67
N ALA A 85 5.53 -11.23 12.34
CA ALA A 85 5.48 -12.45 11.54
C ALA A 85 6.78 -13.26 11.64
N LEU A 86 7.94 -12.59 11.60
CA LEU A 86 9.24 -13.25 11.78
C LEU A 86 9.40 -13.81 13.19
N LEU A 87 9.02 -13.06 14.23
CA LEU A 87 9.08 -13.54 15.62
C LEU A 87 8.11 -14.72 15.87
N ALA A 88 6.93 -14.69 15.25
CA ALA A 88 5.92 -15.73 15.40
C ALA A 88 6.22 -17.01 14.59
N LEU A 89 7.26 -16.99 13.73
CA LEU A 89 7.58 -18.12 12.85
C LEU A 89 7.87 -19.40 13.63
N PHE A 90 8.71 -19.33 14.68
CA PHE A 90 9.06 -20.51 15.47
C PHE A 90 7.87 -21.08 16.26
N PRO A 91 7.09 -20.26 17.02
CA PRO A 91 5.86 -20.74 17.64
C PRO A 91 4.86 -21.34 16.65
N ALA A 92 4.72 -20.75 15.47
CA ALA A 92 3.83 -21.26 14.43
C ALA A 92 4.27 -22.65 13.92
N ILE A 93 5.58 -22.85 13.69
CA ILE A 93 6.13 -24.16 13.30
C ILE A 93 5.90 -25.19 14.42
N ALA A 94 6.16 -24.82 15.68
CA ALA A 94 5.95 -25.71 16.83
C ALA A 94 4.47 -26.12 16.95
N ALA A 95 3.54 -25.17 16.80
CA ALA A 95 2.11 -25.46 16.79
C ALA A 95 1.72 -26.40 15.63
N LEU A 96 2.26 -26.17 14.43
CA LEU A 96 2.00 -26.99 13.25
C LEU A 96 2.50 -28.44 13.46
N VAL A 97 3.71 -28.62 13.99
CA VAL A 97 4.26 -29.94 14.31
C VAL A 97 3.47 -30.63 15.42
N SER A 98 3.03 -29.88 16.44
CA SER A 98 2.18 -30.40 17.52
C SER A 98 0.84 -30.93 16.99
N ILE A 99 0.19 -30.17 16.10
CA ILE A 99 -1.04 -30.61 15.42
C ILE A 99 -0.75 -31.84 14.54
N TYR A 100 0.35 -31.85 13.79
CA TYR A 100 0.72 -33.00 12.95
C TYR A 100 0.99 -34.26 13.78
N GLY A 101 1.64 -34.12 14.94
CA GLY A 101 1.89 -35.22 15.89
C GLY A 101 0.63 -35.81 16.51
N LEU A 102 -0.49 -35.07 16.52
CA LEU A 102 -1.78 -35.58 16.99
C LEU A 102 -2.42 -36.57 16.01
N PHE A 103 -2.17 -36.40 14.71
CA PHE A 103 -2.73 -37.25 13.64
C PHE A 103 -1.74 -38.28 13.09
N ALA A 104 -0.44 -38.11 13.33
CA ALA A 104 0.57 -39.12 13.04
C ALA A 104 0.42 -40.29 14.03
N ASP A 105 -0.58 -41.15 13.79
CA ASP A 105 -0.87 -42.31 14.61
C ASP A 105 0.14 -43.44 14.31
N PRO A 106 1.08 -43.76 15.23
CA PRO A 106 2.02 -44.86 15.04
C PRO A 106 1.32 -46.22 14.90
N ALA A 107 0.05 -46.33 15.34
CA ALA A 107 -0.72 -47.57 15.23
C ALA A 107 -1.06 -47.91 13.77
N SER A 108 -1.25 -46.91 12.91
CA SER A 108 -1.49 -47.12 11.47
C SER A 108 -0.25 -47.68 10.74
N ILE A 109 0.95 -47.35 11.24
CA ILE A 109 2.23 -47.81 10.66
C ILE A 109 2.48 -49.30 10.97
N GLN A 110 2.06 -49.80 12.14
CA GLN A 110 2.17 -51.22 12.51
C GLN A 110 1.38 -52.13 11.54
N GLN A 111 0.14 -51.73 11.18
CA GLN A 111 -0.67 -52.49 10.21
C GLN A 111 -0.07 -52.49 8.80
N GLN A 112 0.56 -51.39 8.40
CA GLN A 112 1.24 -51.30 7.09
C GLN A 112 2.51 -52.16 7.05
N LEU A 113 3.25 -52.25 8.16
CA LEU A 113 4.49 -53.04 8.26
C LEU A 113 4.25 -54.54 8.04
N ASP A 114 3.12 -55.07 8.48
CA ASP A 114 2.74 -56.48 8.22
C ASP A 114 2.59 -56.76 6.72
N SER A 115 2.19 -55.77 5.93
CA SER A 115 2.03 -55.89 4.48
C SER A 115 3.37 -55.82 3.73
N VAL A 116 4.40 -55.19 4.32
CA VAL A 116 5.73 -55.01 3.70
C VAL A 116 6.76 -56.03 4.24
N ALA A 117 6.46 -56.69 5.37
CA ALA A 117 7.31 -57.71 5.97
C ALA A 117 7.58 -58.92 5.05
N GLY A 118 6.72 -59.18 4.05
CA GLY A 118 6.97 -60.21 3.04
C GLY A 118 8.09 -59.89 2.05
N VAL A 119 8.52 -58.63 1.97
CA VAL A 119 9.54 -58.14 1.01
C VAL A 119 10.85 -57.74 1.72
N LEU A 120 10.79 -57.47 3.02
CA LEU A 120 11.92 -57.05 3.83
C LEU A 120 12.57 -58.26 4.55
N PRO A 121 13.91 -58.29 4.72
CA PRO A 121 14.56 -59.27 5.58
C PRO A 121 14.06 -59.13 7.03
N GLY A 122 13.77 -60.24 7.71
CA GLY A 122 13.14 -60.23 9.05
C GLY A 122 13.83 -59.32 10.07
N GLY A 123 15.17 -59.28 10.09
CA GLY A 123 15.92 -58.41 11.00
C GLY A 123 15.69 -56.91 10.79
N ALA A 124 15.35 -56.46 9.58
CA ALA A 124 15.02 -55.06 9.33
C ALA A 124 13.64 -54.70 9.89
N VAL A 125 12.68 -55.62 9.80
CA VAL A 125 11.34 -55.46 10.37
C VAL A 125 11.41 -55.41 11.90
N ASP A 126 12.24 -56.25 12.52
CA ASP A 126 12.41 -56.29 13.97
C ASP A 126 12.99 -54.99 14.53
N VAL A 127 13.99 -54.41 13.86
CA VAL A 127 14.57 -53.10 14.26
C VAL A 127 13.54 -51.99 14.16
N ILE A 128 12.72 -51.99 13.12
CA ILE A 128 11.68 -50.98 12.92
C ILE A 128 10.56 -51.17 13.97
N ARG A 129 10.13 -52.40 14.25
CA ARG A 129 9.15 -52.70 15.31
C ARG A 129 9.66 -52.30 16.69
N ASP A 130 10.91 -52.57 17.03
CA ASP A 130 11.48 -52.18 18.32
C ASP A 130 11.51 -50.67 18.48
N GLN A 131 11.85 -49.93 17.42
CA GLN A 131 11.78 -48.47 17.43
C GLN A 131 10.34 -47.95 17.57
N LEU A 132 9.39 -48.49 16.82
CA LEU A 132 7.97 -48.12 16.94
C LEU A 132 7.43 -48.42 18.35
N ASN A 133 7.76 -49.58 18.92
CA ASN A 133 7.38 -49.92 20.29
C ASN A 133 7.98 -48.93 21.30
N ARG A 134 9.23 -48.51 21.12
CA ARG A 134 9.84 -47.46 21.96
C ARG A 134 9.13 -46.11 21.82
N LEU A 135 8.73 -45.72 20.61
CA LEU A 135 7.99 -44.48 20.36
C LEU A 135 6.57 -44.49 20.96
N ILE A 136 5.91 -45.65 20.95
CA ILE A 136 4.56 -45.84 21.53
C ILE A 136 4.65 -45.98 23.06
N ALA A 137 5.66 -46.67 23.58
CA ALA A 137 5.87 -46.90 25.00
C ALA A 137 6.49 -45.69 25.71
N GLN A 138 7.11 -44.76 24.97
CA GLN A 138 7.48 -43.46 25.53
C GLN A 138 6.20 -42.73 25.95
N PRO A 139 6.06 -42.38 27.23
CA PRO A 139 5.00 -41.49 27.66
C PRO A 139 5.06 -40.24 26.77
N ARG A 140 3.93 -39.84 26.18
CA ARG A 140 3.72 -38.51 25.57
C ARG A 140 3.79 -37.46 26.69
N GLY A 141 4.96 -37.36 27.32
CA GLY A 141 5.17 -36.72 28.60
C GLY A 141 5.75 -35.32 28.39
N THR A 142 5.01 -34.33 28.89
CA THR A 142 5.56 -33.07 29.42
C THR A 142 6.25 -32.09 28.46
N LEU A 143 6.01 -32.15 27.15
CA LEU A 143 6.41 -31.06 26.23
C LEU A 143 5.28 -30.04 25.97
N GLY A 144 4.01 -30.40 26.24
CA GLY A 144 2.88 -29.47 26.11
C GLY A 144 2.61 -28.62 27.36
N VAL A 145 2.89 -29.14 28.56
CA VAL A 145 2.58 -28.47 29.84
C VAL A 145 3.70 -27.50 30.26
N SER A 146 4.95 -27.76 29.86
CA SER A 146 6.10 -26.87 30.05
C SER A 146 6.07 -25.63 29.14
N PHE A 147 5.16 -25.56 28.17
CA PHE A 147 4.97 -24.39 27.31
C PHE A 147 4.09 -23.31 27.98
N VAL A 148 3.36 -23.64 29.04
CA VAL A 148 2.35 -22.77 29.66
C VAL A 148 2.76 -22.25 31.05
N ILE A 149 3.78 -22.84 31.68
CA ILE A 149 4.27 -22.48 33.02
C ILE A 149 5.69 -21.96 32.95
#